data_AF-A0A800CI82-F1
#
_entry.id   AF-A0A800CI82-F1
#
_cell.length_a   1.000
_cell.length_b   1.000
_cell.length_c   1.000
_cell.angle_alpha   90.00
_cell.angle_beta   90.00
_cell.angle_gamma   90.00
#
_symmetry.space_group_name_H-M   'P 1'
#
loop_
_entity.id
_entity.type
_entity.pdbx_description
1 polymer ?
#
loop_
_entity_poly.entity_id
_entity_poly.type
_entity_poly.pdbx_seq_one_letter_code
_entity_poly.pdbx_strand_id
1 'polypeptide(L)'
;MTALTEALDQIYPVRVYLQDLSNRNDAVREKAATQLGLLGDPTATEALIETLSADQDADVRFAVARSLGQLGSETAVKALIRALERDDDPDVRAAAAVALGHIGNPAAIAPLIEQLGYADRFVRAGALTALGELRATSAVNQIIHLMRNDPISNVRAAAEQALCAIGGAQAERALEKAGVTCQ
;
A
#
# COMPACT_ATOMS: atom_id res chain seq x y z
N MET A 1 -31.21 -7.60 -4.52
CA MET A 1 -29.96 -7.30 -5.26
C MET A 1 -28.72 -7.95 -4.64
N THR A 2 -28.80 -8.62 -3.49
CA THR A 2 -27.67 -9.28 -2.80
C THR A 2 -27.43 -10.72 -3.28
N ALA A 3 -28.47 -11.48 -3.59
CA ALA A 3 -28.35 -12.89 -4.00
C ALA A 3 -27.68 -13.10 -5.37
N LEU A 4 -27.70 -12.11 -6.27
CA LEU A 4 -27.04 -12.22 -7.58
C LEU A 4 -25.52 -12.03 -7.47
N THR A 5 -25.06 -11.25 -6.49
CA THR A 5 -23.65 -11.00 -6.22
C THR A 5 -23.01 -12.20 -5.52
N GLU A 6 -23.69 -12.79 -4.53
CA GLU A 6 -23.26 -14.03 -3.86
C GLU A 6 -23.23 -15.25 -4.82
N ALA A 7 -24.08 -15.26 -5.85
CA ALA A 7 -24.07 -16.30 -6.88
C ALA A 7 -22.92 -16.14 -7.89
N LEU A 8 -22.40 -14.93 -8.11
CA LEU A 8 -21.28 -14.69 -9.04
C LEU A 8 -19.93 -15.11 -8.45
N ASP A 9 -19.77 -15.05 -7.12
CA ASP A 9 -18.57 -15.55 -6.42
C ASP A 9 -18.39 -17.08 -6.56
N GLN A 10 -19.46 -17.82 -6.88
CA GLN A 10 -19.39 -19.26 -7.19
C GLN A 10 -19.18 -19.58 -8.69
N ILE A 11 -19.24 -18.58 -9.58
CA ILE A 11 -19.24 -18.79 -11.04
C ILE A 11 -17.87 -18.54 -11.70
N TYR A 12 -16.97 -17.78 -11.07
CA TYR A 12 -15.60 -17.59 -11.58
C TYR A 12 -14.56 -18.03 -10.54
N PRO A 13 -14.08 -19.28 -10.61
CA PRO A 13 -13.11 -19.78 -9.65
C PRO A 13 -11.79 -19.00 -9.78
N VAL A 14 -11.06 -18.87 -8.66
CA VAL A 14 -9.72 -18.26 -8.58
C VAL A 14 -8.81 -18.68 -9.76
N ARG A 15 -8.92 -19.94 -10.21
CA ARG A 15 -8.21 -20.47 -11.38
C ARG A 15 -8.39 -19.68 -12.68
N VAL A 16 -9.58 -19.12 -12.96
CA VAL A 16 -9.83 -18.32 -14.16
C VAL A 16 -9.02 -17.04 -14.10
N TYR A 17 -9.09 -16.32 -12.98
CA TYR A 17 -8.33 -15.08 -12.82
C TYR A 17 -6.82 -15.34 -12.78
N LEU A 18 -6.36 -16.48 -12.22
CA LEU A 18 -4.96 -16.88 -12.33
C LEU A 18 -4.50 -17.09 -13.77
N GLN A 19 -5.35 -17.67 -14.62
CA GLN A 19 -5.05 -17.81 -16.05
C GLN A 19 -5.02 -16.45 -16.75
N ASP A 20 -5.95 -15.55 -16.39
CA ASP A 20 -6.06 -14.22 -16.99
C ASP A 20 -4.90 -13.29 -16.63
N LEU A 21 -4.11 -13.56 -15.58
CA LEU A 21 -2.84 -12.86 -15.32
C LEU A 21 -1.81 -13.03 -16.44
N SER A 22 -1.98 -14.00 -17.34
CA SER A 22 -1.11 -14.18 -18.52
C SER A 22 -1.74 -13.66 -19.82
N ASN A 23 -2.85 -12.92 -19.74
CA ASN A 23 -3.55 -12.43 -20.92
C ASN A 23 -2.72 -11.37 -21.66
N ARG A 24 -2.79 -11.35 -23.00
CA ARG A 24 -2.11 -10.34 -23.82
C ARG A 24 -2.64 -8.93 -23.61
N ASN A 25 -3.90 -8.80 -23.19
CA ASN A 25 -4.54 -7.54 -22.89
C ASN A 25 -4.30 -7.15 -21.42
N ASP A 26 -3.63 -6.02 -21.21
CA ASP A 26 -3.35 -5.42 -19.89
C ASP A 26 -4.61 -5.21 -19.05
N ALA A 27 -5.68 -4.62 -19.59
CA ALA A 27 -6.94 -4.44 -18.88
C ALA A 27 -7.57 -5.77 -18.38
N VAL A 28 -7.33 -6.88 -19.08
CA VAL A 28 -7.78 -8.21 -18.60
C VAL A 28 -6.91 -8.66 -17.42
N ARG A 29 -5.59 -8.46 -17.49
CA ARG A 29 -4.67 -8.79 -16.38
C ARG A 29 -4.94 -7.93 -15.15
N GLU A 30 -5.17 -6.63 -15.31
CA GLU A 30 -5.52 -5.68 -14.25
C GLU A 30 -6.82 -6.10 -13.54
N LYS A 31 -7.86 -6.41 -14.33
CA LYS A 31 -9.13 -6.93 -13.82
C LYS A 31 -8.91 -8.22 -13.04
N ALA A 32 -8.12 -9.14 -13.58
CA ALA A 32 -7.82 -10.41 -12.94
C ALA A 32 -7.11 -10.22 -11.60
N ALA A 33 -6.07 -9.39 -11.55
CA ALA A 33 -5.37 -9.05 -10.32
C ALA A 33 -6.33 -8.49 -9.26
N THR A 34 -7.16 -7.52 -9.65
CA THR A 34 -8.17 -6.91 -8.78
C THR A 34 -9.14 -7.95 -8.21
N GLN A 35 -9.65 -8.86 -9.05
CA GLN A 35 -10.59 -9.89 -8.59
C GLN A 35 -9.92 -10.90 -7.66
N LEU A 36 -8.66 -11.26 -7.89
CA LEU A 36 -7.90 -12.14 -6.98
C LEU A 36 -7.74 -11.52 -5.59
N GLY A 37 -7.48 -10.21 -5.50
CA GLY A 37 -7.45 -9.47 -4.23
C GLY A 37 -8.80 -9.48 -3.51
N LEU A 38 -9.89 -9.22 -4.24
CA LEU A 38 -11.26 -9.21 -3.69
C LEU A 38 -11.73 -10.57 -3.19
N LEU A 39 -11.36 -11.65 -3.90
CA LEU A 39 -11.69 -13.02 -3.49
C LEU A 39 -10.97 -13.43 -2.21
N GLY A 40 -9.81 -12.84 -1.92
CA GLY A 40 -9.08 -13.10 -0.68
C GLY A 40 -8.45 -14.50 -0.61
N ASP A 41 -8.40 -15.25 -1.71
CA ASP A 41 -7.84 -16.61 -1.72
C ASP A 41 -6.30 -16.56 -1.72
N PRO A 42 -5.63 -17.07 -0.66
CA PRO A 42 -4.18 -16.98 -0.52
C PRO A 42 -3.42 -17.76 -1.60
N THR A 43 -4.06 -18.69 -2.32
CA THR A 43 -3.44 -19.42 -3.44
C THR A 43 -3.01 -18.50 -4.59
N ALA A 44 -3.56 -17.27 -4.65
CA ALA A 44 -3.19 -16.27 -5.64
C ALA A 44 -1.87 -15.54 -5.34
N THR A 45 -1.36 -15.65 -4.12
CA THR A 45 -0.26 -14.79 -3.65
C THR A 45 1.00 -14.91 -4.50
N GLU A 46 1.45 -16.13 -4.83
CA GLU A 46 2.67 -16.32 -5.62
C GLU A 46 2.55 -15.77 -7.04
N ALA A 47 1.41 -16.00 -7.70
CA ALA A 47 1.16 -15.49 -9.04
C ALA A 47 1.10 -13.96 -9.07
N LEU A 48 0.51 -13.34 -8.04
CA LEU A 48 0.51 -11.89 -7.88
C LEU A 48 1.93 -11.34 -7.61
N ILE A 49 2.75 -12.02 -6.79
CA ILE A 49 4.15 -11.62 -6.57
C ILE A 49 4.96 -11.65 -7.88
N GLU A 50 4.78 -12.69 -8.69
CA GLU A 50 5.43 -12.81 -9.99
C GLU A 50 4.97 -11.68 -10.94
N THR A 51 3.66 -11.44 -10.99
CA THR A 51 3.07 -10.37 -11.83
C THR A 51 3.58 -8.99 -11.42
N LEU A 52 3.66 -8.69 -10.12
CA LEU A 52 4.21 -7.44 -9.60
C LEU A 52 5.63 -7.17 -10.12
N SER A 53 6.42 -8.23 -10.29
CA SER A 53 7.85 -8.12 -10.65
C SER A 53 8.09 -8.13 -12.16
N ALA A 54 7.17 -8.66 -12.96
CA ALA A 54 7.40 -8.96 -14.37
C ALA A 54 6.47 -8.21 -15.34
N ASP A 55 5.29 -7.76 -14.89
CA ASP A 55 4.34 -7.09 -15.77
C ASP A 55 4.89 -5.75 -16.26
N GLN A 56 4.74 -5.49 -17.55
CA GLN A 56 5.25 -4.26 -18.17
C GLN A 56 4.29 -3.08 -17.94
N ASP A 57 3.02 -3.37 -17.69
CA ASP A 57 1.98 -2.37 -17.52
C ASP A 57 1.89 -1.89 -16.07
N ALA A 58 1.95 -0.57 -15.86
CA ALA A 58 1.94 0.02 -14.53
C ALA A 58 0.58 -0.11 -13.83
N ASP A 59 -0.54 -0.05 -14.56
CA ASP A 59 -1.88 -0.19 -13.98
C ASP A 59 -2.08 -1.62 -13.49
N VAL A 60 -1.57 -2.61 -14.22
CA VAL A 60 -1.55 -4.02 -13.76
C VAL A 60 -0.71 -4.14 -12.48
N ARG A 61 0.53 -3.63 -12.45
CA ARG A 61 1.39 -3.70 -11.25
C ARG A 61 0.77 -2.98 -10.05
N PHE A 62 0.12 -1.84 -10.28
CA PHE A 62 -0.63 -1.10 -9.26
C PHE A 62 -1.77 -1.94 -8.67
N ALA A 63 -2.62 -2.53 -9.53
CA ALA A 63 -3.71 -3.41 -9.10
C ALA A 63 -3.19 -4.61 -8.31
N VAL A 64 -2.08 -5.20 -8.75
CA VAL A 64 -1.42 -6.31 -8.06
C VAL A 64 -0.91 -5.90 -6.68
N ALA A 65 -0.21 -4.77 -6.55
CA ALA A 65 0.30 -4.31 -5.25
C ALA A 65 -0.84 -4.12 -4.24
N ARG A 66 -1.95 -3.50 -4.67
CA ARG A 66 -3.16 -3.36 -3.84
C ARG A 66 -3.75 -4.70 -3.43
N SER A 67 -3.84 -5.63 -4.38
CA SER A 67 -4.42 -6.96 -4.15
C SER A 67 -3.58 -7.78 -3.16
N LEU A 68 -2.26 -7.69 -3.22
CA LEU A 68 -1.36 -8.30 -2.24
C LEU A 68 -1.55 -7.72 -0.84
N GLY A 69 -1.78 -6.42 -0.73
CA GLY A 69 -2.14 -5.77 0.54
C GLY A 69 -3.48 -6.26 1.10
N GLN A 70 -4.49 -6.46 0.24
CA GLN A 70 -5.80 -7.01 0.64
C GLN A 70 -5.70 -8.46 1.12
N LEU A 71 -4.88 -9.28 0.46
CA LEU A 71 -4.62 -10.65 0.89
C LEU A 71 -3.89 -10.74 2.23
N GLY A 72 -3.13 -9.69 2.61
CA GLY A 72 -2.45 -9.63 3.90
C GLY A 72 -1.32 -10.64 4.07
N SER A 73 -0.83 -11.24 2.98
CA SER A 73 0.17 -12.33 3.06
C SER A 73 1.58 -11.79 3.29
N GLU A 74 2.22 -12.21 4.39
CA GLU A 74 3.60 -11.84 4.71
C GLU A 74 4.62 -12.25 3.63
N THR A 75 4.29 -13.27 2.83
CA THR A 75 5.14 -13.71 1.72
C THR A 75 5.37 -12.61 0.68
N ALA A 76 4.42 -11.67 0.55
CA ALA A 76 4.49 -10.56 -0.39
C ALA A 76 5.40 -9.41 0.08
N VAL A 77 5.76 -9.34 1.37
CA VAL A 77 6.48 -8.19 1.96
C VAL A 77 7.76 -7.86 1.22
N LYS A 78 8.58 -8.87 0.88
CA LYS A 78 9.84 -8.65 0.15
C LYS A 78 9.61 -8.12 -1.27
N ALA A 79 8.55 -8.56 -1.95
CA ALA A 79 8.23 -8.11 -3.29
C ALA A 79 7.68 -6.67 -3.27
N LEU A 80 6.81 -6.36 -2.31
CA LEU A 80 6.28 -5.02 -2.11
C LEU A 80 7.35 -4.00 -1.68
N ILE A 81 8.31 -4.38 -0.84
CA ILE A 81 9.48 -3.52 -0.52
C ILE A 81 10.29 -3.21 -1.79
N ARG A 82 10.53 -4.21 -2.65
CA ARG A 82 11.23 -3.97 -3.92
C ARG A 82 10.45 -3.03 -4.83
N ALA A 83 9.13 -3.21 -4.94
CA ALA A 83 8.28 -2.33 -5.74
C ALA A 83 8.33 -0.89 -5.18
N LEU A 84 8.18 -0.72 -3.87
CA LEU A 84 8.31 0.57 -3.18
C LEU A 84 9.61 1.32 -3.50
N GLU A 85 10.73 0.58 -3.51
CA GLU A 85 12.07 1.14 -3.70
C GLU A 85 12.44 1.37 -5.16
N ARG A 86 11.91 0.54 -6.08
CA ARG A 86 12.51 0.38 -7.43
C ARG A 86 11.53 0.40 -8.60
N ASP A 87 10.22 0.41 -8.37
CA ASP A 87 9.29 0.54 -9.49
C ASP A 87 9.45 1.93 -10.14
N ASP A 88 9.42 1.98 -11.47
CA ASP A 88 9.57 3.24 -12.21
C ASP A 88 8.33 4.12 -12.06
N ASP A 89 7.18 3.53 -11.74
CA ASP A 89 5.92 4.25 -11.59
C ASP A 89 5.64 4.65 -10.13
N PRO A 90 5.43 5.96 -9.86
CA PRO A 90 5.19 6.44 -8.50
C PRO A 90 3.85 5.98 -7.90
N ASP A 91 2.83 5.71 -8.70
CA ASP A 91 1.54 5.21 -8.22
C ASP A 91 1.68 3.74 -7.78
N VAL A 92 2.46 2.93 -8.51
CA VAL A 92 2.80 1.57 -8.07
C VAL A 92 3.58 1.59 -6.75
N ARG A 93 4.56 2.49 -6.61
CA ARG A 93 5.31 2.66 -5.36
C ARG A 93 4.42 3.07 -4.20
N ALA A 94 3.48 3.99 -4.42
CA ALA A 94 2.53 4.43 -3.41
C ALA A 94 1.58 3.29 -3.00
N ALA A 95 1.09 2.50 -3.96
CA ALA A 95 0.28 1.31 -3.70
C ALA A 95 1.05 0.25 -2.90
N ALA A 96 2.32 0.03 -3.22
CA ALA A 96 3.18 -0.87 -2.47
C ALA A 96 3.39 -0.40 -1.03
N ALA A 97 3.56 0.91 -0.81
CA ALA A 97 3.66 1.49 0.54
C ALA A 97 2.40 1.17 1.38
N VAL A 98 1.22 1.48 0.83
CA VAL A 98 -0.06 1.23 1.52
C VAL A 98 -0.27 -0.27 1.78
N ALA A 99 0.04 -1.13 0.80
CA ALA A 99 -0.06 -2.57 0.96
C ALA A 99 0.82 -3.10 2.11
N LEU A 100 2.03 -2.56 2.27
CA LEU A 100 2.92 -2.91 3.38
C LEU A 100 2.34 -2.49 4.74
N GLY A 101 1.65 -1.34 4.80
CA GLY A 101 0.91 -0.90 5.98
C GLY A 101 -0.19 -1.89 6.36
N HIS A 102 -1.04 -2.26 5.39
CA HIS A 102 -2.12 -3.22 5.58
C HIS A 102 -1.62 -4.60 6.03
N ILE A 103 -0.50 -5.07 5.49
CA ILE A 103 0.10 -6.35 5.91
C ILE A 103 0.63 -6.26 7.34
N GLY A 104 1.09 -5.08 7.78
CA GLY A 104 1.48 -4.84 9.17
C GLY A 104 2.84 -5.45 9.57
N ASN A 105 3.65 -5.88 8.60
CA ASN A 105 4.95 -6.50 8.89
C ASN A 105 6.03 -5.45 9.22
N PRO A 106 6.67 -5.49 10.41
CA PRO A 106 7.65 -4.49 10.82
C PRO A 106 8.89 -4.36 9.92
N ALA A 107 9.20 -5.36 9.08
CA ALA A 107 10.30 -5.28 8.12
C ALA A 107 10.12 -4.13 7.10
N ALA A 108 8.89 -3.65 6.91
CA ALA A 108 8.59 -2.52 6.04
C ALA A 108 8.99 -1.15 6.63
N ILE A 109 9.17 -1.03 7.95
CA ILE A 109 9.33 0.28 8.61
C ILE A 109 10.54 1.06 8.08
N ALA A 110 11.70 0.41 7.98
CA ALA A 110 12.91 1.10 7.51
C ALA A 110 12.79 1.54 6.03
N PRO A 111 12.40 0.67 5.08
CA PRO A 111 12.14 1.09 3.70
C PRO A 111 11.11 2.23 3.59
N LEU A 112 10.03 2.21 4.38
CA LEU A 112 9.02 3.25 4.37
C LEU A 112 9.56 4.60 4.88
N ILE A 113 10.39 4.59 5.92
CA ILE A 113 11.07 5.82 6.42
C ILE A 113 11.95 6.44 5.32
N GLU A 114 12.67 5.63 4.55
CA GLU A 114 13.51 6.12 3.45
C GLU A 114 12.69 6.85 2.38
N GLN A 115 11.45 6.42 2.14
CA GLN A 115 10.58 7.06 1.14
C GLN A 115 10.04 8.43 1.57
N LEU A 116 10.15 8.83 2.85
CA LEU A 116 9.67 10.14 3.32
C LEU A 116 10.50 11.32 2.81
N GLY A 117 11.73 11.09 2.32
CA GLY A 117 12.65 12.17 1.93
C GLY A 117 12.28 12.86 0.62
N TYR A 118 12.62 12.23 -0.51
CA TYR A 118 12.58 12.84 -1.85
C TYR A 118 11.68 12.09 -2.83
N ALA A 119 10.86 11.15 -2.36
CA ALA A 119 9.94 10.43 -3.23
C ALA A 119 8.83 11.35 -3.76
N ASP A 120 8.10 10.89 -4.77
CA ASP A 120 6.89 11.58 -5.24
C ASP A 120 5.89 11.78 -4.09
N ARG A 121 5.06 12.83 -4.20
CA ARG A 121 4.10 13.19 -3.15
C ARG A 121 3.15 12.06 -2.77
N PHE A 122 2.75 11.21 -3.72
CA PHE A 122 1.88 10.07 -3.47
C PHE A 122 2.60 8.96 -2.70
N VAL A 123 3.87 8.71 -3.04
CA VAL A 123 4.72 7.75 -2.31
C VAL A 123 4.95 8.21 -0.88
N ARG A 124 5.25 9.51 -0.66
CA ARG A 124 5.38 10.06 0.69
C ARG A 124 4.09 9.89 1.50
N ALA A 125 2.94 10.22 0.90
CA ALA A 125 1.65 10.04 1.56
C ALA A 125 1.35 8.57 1.90
N GLY A 126 1.56 7.65 0.95
CA GLY A 126 1.39 6.21 1.18
C GLY A 126 2.32 5.67 2.27
N ALA A 127 3.58 6.14 2.30
CA ALA A 127 4.53 5.76 3.34
C ALA A 127 4.12 6.29 4.73
N LEU A 128 3.61 7.52 4.81
CA LEU A 128 3.07 8.07 6.06
C LEU A 128 1.87 7.26 6.58
N THR A 129 0.93 6.93 5.70
CA THR A 129 -0.22 6.06 6.04
C THR A 129 0.27 4.73 6.61
N ALA A 130 1.17 4.05 5.90
CA ALA A 130 1.69 2.75 6.32
C ALA A 130 2.46 2.80 7.65
N LEU A 131 3.28 3.84 7.88
CA LEU A 131 3.98 4.05 9.14
C LEU A 131 3.02 4.33 10.31
N GLY A 132 1.90 5.01 10.04
CA GLY A 132 0.80 5.18 10.98
C GLY A 132 0.16 3.86 11.39
N GLU A 133 -0.21 3.03 10.40
CA GLU A 133 -0.79 1.70 10.62
C GLU A 133 0.15 0.76 11.39
N LEU A 134 1.44 0.79 11.05
CA LEU A 134 2.50 0.04 11.72
C LEU A 134 2.84 0.59 13.13
N ARG A 135 2.26 1.74 13.52
CA ARG A 135 2.59 2.48 14.75
C ARG A 135 4.11 2.67 14.92
N ALA A 136 4.79 3.04 13.84
CA ALA A 136 6.24 3.13 13.76
C ALA A 136 6.80 4.32 14.56
N THR A 137 6.99 4.13 15.87
CA THR A 137 7.53 5.16 16.78
C THR A 137 8.93 5.67 16.38
N SER A 138 9.73 4.85 15.69
CA SER A 138 11.04 5.24 15.14
C SER A 138 10.95 6.31 14.04
N ALA A 139 9.79 6.50 13.39
CA ALA A 139 9.58 7.46 12.32
C ALA A 139 9.13 8.85 12.80
N VAL A 140 8.80 9.01 14.10
CA VAL A 140 8.13 10.21 14.63
C VAL A 140 8.87 11.50 14.29
N ASN A 141 10.20 11.52 14.39
CA ASN A 141 10.99 12.72 14.09
C ASN A 141 10.89 13.14 12.61
N GLN A 142 10.99 12.18 11.71
CA GLN A 142 10.88 12.39 10.26
C GLN A 142 9.48 12.85 9.91
N ILE A 143 8.44 12.23 10.48
CA ILE A 143 7.05 12.61 10.24
C ILE A 143 6.76 14.03 10.74
N ILE A 144 7.26 14.43 11.93
CA ILE A 144 7.16 15.82 12.41
C ILE A 144 7.82 16.81 11.45
N HIS A 145 8.95 16.43 10.84
CA HIS A 145 9.62 17.26 9.86
C HIS A 145 8.75 17.46 8.61
N LEU A 146 8.17 16.39 8.05
CA LEU A 146 7.27 16.47 6.90
C LEU A 146 5.99 17.26 7.22
N MET A 147 5.37 17.02 8.37
CA MET A 147 4.18 17.74 8.84
C MET A 147 4.36 19.26 8.79
N ARG A 148 5.58 19.76 9.06
CA ARG A 148 5.87 21.20 9.08
C ARG A 148 6.34 21.75 7.75
N ASN A 149 7.10 20.96 6.98
CA ASN A 149 7.92 21.47 5.89
C ASN A 149 7.56 20.92 4.51
N ASP A 150 6.73 19.88 4.42
CA ASP A 150 6.38 19.32 3.12
C ASP A 150 5.61 20.37 2.28
N PRO A 151 5.98 20.62 1.02
CA PRO A 151 5.31 21.62 0.19
C PRO A 151 3.85 21.27 -0.10
N ILE A 152 3.49 19.99 -0.07
CA ILE A 152 2.16 19.50 -0.44
C ILE A 152 1.28 19.39 0.82
N SER A 153 0.15 20.10 0.83
CA SER A 153 -0.81 20.10 1.95
C SER A 153 -1.31 18.71 2.30
N ASN A 154 -1.57 17.87 1.29
CA ASN A 154 -2.08 16.51 1.49
C ASN A 154 -1.05 15.62 2.19
N VAL A 155 0.25 15.84 1.94
CA VAL A 155 1.32 15.09 2.61
C VAL A 155 1.45 15.55 4.06
N ARG A 156 1.31 16.85 4.34
CA ARG A 156 1.26 17.34 5.73
C ARG A 156 0.07 16.76 6.50
N ALA A 157 -1.11 16.72 5.90
CA ALA A 157 -2.29 16.10 6.50
C ALA A 157 -2.10 14.59 6.75
N ALA A 158 -1.47 13.87 5.82
CA ALA A 158 -1.11 12.47 6.02
C ALA A 158 -0.11 12.30 7.18
N ALA A 159 0.83 13.23 7.34
CA ALA A 159 1.78 13.21 8.44
C ALA A 159 1.10 13.45 9.80
N GLU A 160 0.12 14.36 9.86
CA GLU A 160 -0.72 14.58 11.04
C GLU A 160 -1.47 13.31 11.43
N GLN A 161 -2.13 12.66 10.47
CA GLN A 161 -2.85 11.40 10.68
C GLN A 161 -1.92 10.28 11.14
N ALA A 162 -0.74 10.16 10.53
CA ALA A 162 0.26 9.17 10.93
C ALA A 162 0.74 9.40 12.38
N LEU A 163 0.99 10.64 12.78
CA LEU A 163 1.35 10.97 14.17
C LEU A 163 0.22 10.66 15.14
N CYS A 164 -1.03 10.90 14.76
CA CYS A 164 -2.19 10.51 15.56
C CYS A 164 -2.28 8.99 15.74
N ALA A 165 -2.08 8.23 14.66
CA ALA A 165 -2.12 6.76 14.70
C ALA A 165 -0.97 6.14 15.51
N ILE A 166 0.25 6.72 15.41
CA ILE A 166 1.41 6.29 16.18
C ILE A 166 1.24 6.62 17.67
N GLY A 167 0.75 7.84 17.97
CA GLY A 167 0.57 8.34 19.32
C GLY A 167 1.88 8.54 20.11
N GLY A 168 1.76 8.67 21.42
CA GLY A 168 2.88 8.85 22.33
C GLY A 168 3.27 10.31 22.53
N ALA A 169 3.91 10.58 23.67
CA ALA A 169 4.11 11.93 24.19
C ALA A 169 4.81 12.90 23.22
N GLN A 170 5.70 12.40 22.35
CA GLN A 170 6.38 13.26 21.38
C GLN A 170 5.47 13.65 20.21
N ALA A 171 4.70 12.70 19.66
CA ALA A 171 3.76 12.94 18.57
C ALA A 171 2.63 13.88 19.05
N GLU A 172 2.06 13.59 20.23
CA GLU A 172 1.00 14.40 20.86
C GLU A 172 1.43 15.85 21.06
N ARG A 173 2.61 16.07 21.66
CA ARG A 173 3.16 17.44 21.84
C ARG A 173 3.40 18.16 20.52
N ALA A 174 3.76 17.44 19.46
CA ALA A 174 4.00 18.05 18.15
C ALA A 174 2.69 18.48 17.49
N LEU A 175 1.65 17.66 17.60
CA LEU A 175 0.30 17.94 17.09
C LEU A 175 -0.39 19.07 17.86
N GLU A 176 -0.27 19.09 19.19
CA GLU A 176 -0.81 20.17 20.03
C GLU A 176 -0.22 21.53 19.63
N LYS A 177 1.09 21.60 19.42
CA LYS A 177 1.77 22.82 18.93
C LYS A 177 1.33 23.25 17.53
N ALA A 178 0.87 22.31 16.72
CA ALA A 178 0.34 22.57 15.38
C ALA A 178 -1.16 22.92 15.39
N GLY A 179 -1.83 22.85 16.55
CA GLY A 179 -3.27 23.06 16.66
C GLY A 179 -4.11 21.91 16.08
N VAL A 180 -3.53 20.71 15.97
CA VAL A 180 -4.18 19.53 15.42
C VAL A 180 -4.68 18.63 16.55
N THR A 181 -5.97 18.27 16.52
CA THR A 181 -6.56 17.27 17.42
C THR A 181 -6.82 15.98 16.69
N CYS A 182 -6.33 14.86 17.22
CA CYS A 182 -6.65 13.53 16.73
C CYS A 182 -8.14 13.22 16.97
N GLN A 183 -8.83 12.69 15.96
CA GLN A 183 -10.22 12.22 16.06
C GLN A 183 -10.29 10.77 16.50
#